data_AF-A0A966Y206-F1
#
_entry.id   AF-A0A966Y206-F1
#
_cell.length_a   1.000
_cell.length_b   1.000
_cell.length_c   1.000
_cell.angle_alpha   90.00
_cell.angle_beta   90.00
_cell.angle_gamma   90.00
#
_symmetry.space_group_name_H-M   'P 1'
#
loop_
_entity.id
_entity.type
_entity.pdbx_description
1 polymer ?
#
loop_
_entity_poly.entity_id
_entity_poly.type
_entity_poly.pdbx_seq_one_letter_code
_entity_poly.pdbx_strand_id
1 'polypeptide(L)'
;MGERPNLILTTRLGVRPLGVRGDPLHAVAGQLLSVIRRRLGDGPADLLAEPQLRESDDGIDWYAARSGEVRRLAELGEDERSAALRTVETHLAAIGTLGAQLQTPDASEEARLIGRSLELATTRPSDDFVFVVDGQPVIVAWGYEADAAQSLQTFASPPVPQPERPAATFASVPAVALPARVGWVPWLSALLFGLLLLLLLLIASWLLRACVPVDPTLNVATLETPAPPAPEAPPDPTPLLKASLDEARDDDKRLKIEIAALQADL
;
A
#
# COMPACT_ATOMS: atom_id res chain seq x y z
N MET A 1 -6.13 28.13 -11.45
CA MET A 1 -7.58 27.86 -11.38
C MET A 1 -7.70 26.35 -11.44
N GLY A 2 -7.87 25.67 -10.30
CA GLY A 2 -7.95 24.20 -10.31
C GLY A 2 -9.27 23.81 -10.97
N GLU A 3 -9.22 23.23 -12.17
CA GLU A 3 -10.39 22.58 -12.75
C GLU A 3 -10.91 21.55 -11.76
N ARG A 4 -12.23 21.58 -11.52
CA ARG A 4 -12.86 20.56 -10.68
C ARG A 4 -12.84 19.25 -11.48
N PRO A 5 -12.35 18.14 -10.92
CA PRO A 5 -12.39 16.86 -11.61
C PRO A 5 -13.84 16.52 -11.95
N ASN A 6 -14.08 16.07 -13.17
CA ASN A 6 -15.43 15.89 -13.70
C ASN A 6 -15.93 14.49 -13.33
N LEU A 7 -16.83 14.41 -12.34
CA LEU A 7 -17.41 13.15 -11.89
C LEU A 7 -18.27 12.55 -13.00
N ILE A 8 -17.92 11.35 -13.46
CA ILE A 8 -18.68 10.60 -14.48
C ILE A 8 -19.74 9.73 -13.80
N LEU A 9 -19.32 8.93 -12.82
CA LEU A 9 -20.15 7.88 -12.24
C LEU A 9 -19.70 7.57 -10.80
N THR A 10 -20.67 7.28 -9.93
CA THR A 10 -20.42 6.62 -8.65
C THR A 10 -20.83 5.16 -8.74
N THR A 11 -19.91 4.25 -8.43
CA THR A 11 -20.17 2.81 -8.33
C THR A 11 -20.15 2.38 -6.88
N ARG A 12 -20.88 1.31 -6.53
CA ARG A 12 -20.68 0.65 -5.23
C ARG A 12 -19.32 -0.07 -5.20
N LEU A 13 -18.83 -0.46 -4.02
CA LEU A 13 -17.74 -1.45 -3.97
C LEU A 13 -18.29 -2.81 -4.40
N GLY A 14 -17.66 -3.41 -5.40
CA GLY A 14 -18.04 -4.72 -5.95
C GLY A 14 -17.37 -5.88 -5.23
N VAL A 15 -17.93 -7.07 -5.42
CA VAL A 15 -17.48 -8.30 -4.74
C VAL A 15 -16.18 -8.86 -5.32
N ARG A 16 -15.68 -8.33 -6.46
CA ARG A 16 -14.47 -8.86 -7.11
C ARG A 16 -13.69 -7.82 -7.92
N PRO A 17 -12.88 -6.97 -7.27
CA PRO A 17 -11.90 -6.15 -7.98
C PRO A 17 -10.81 -7.04 -8.60
N LEU A 18 -10.34 -6.68 -9.79
CA LEU A 18 -9.10 -7.21 -10.35
C LEU A 18 -7.94 -6.64 -9.53
N GLY A 19 -6.90 -7.45 -9.35
CA GLY A 19 -5.79 -7.09 -8.47
C GLY A 19 -4.54 -7.92 -8.73
N VAL A 20 -3.39 -7.37 -8.35
CA VAL A 20 -2.13 -8.10 -8.33
C VAL A 20 -1.72 -8.23 -6.86
N ARG A 21 -1.40 -9.45 -6.40
CA ARG A 21 -1.09 -9.76 -4.97
C ARG A 21 -2.23 -9.52 -3.98
N GLY A 22 -3.47 -9.39 -4.45
CA GLY A 22 -4.63 -9.16 -3.59
C GLY A 22 -4.95 -7.68 -3.37
N ASP A 23 -4.10 -6.77 -3.86
CA ASP A 23 -4.41 -5.34 -3.88
C ASP A 23 -5.29 -5.02 -5.09
N PRO A 24 -6.44 -4.35 -4.90
CA PRO A 24 -7.31 -4.01 -6.00
C PRO A 24 -6.73 -2.90 -6.87
N LEU A 25 -6.98 -2.96 -8.18
CA LEU A 25 -6.43 -2.01 -9.15
C LEU A 25 -6.77 -0.54 -8.84
N HIS A 26 -7.95 -0.28 -8.27
CA HIS A 26 -8.37 1.07 -7.90
C HIS A 26 -7.49 1.68 -6.79
N ALA A 27 -6.91 0.87 -5.90
CA ALA A 27 -6.04 1.37 -4.82
C ALA A 27 -4.68 1.86 -5.34
N VAL A 28 -4.21 1.31 -6.46
CA VAL A 28 -2.95 1.69 -7.12
C VAL A 28 -3.15 2.56 -8.36
N ALA A 29 -4.39 3.00 -8.61
CA ALA A 29 -4.76 3.67 -9.85
C ALA A 29 -3.92 4.90 -10.16
N GLY A 30 -3.69 5.77 -9.18
CA GLY A 30 -2.85 6.96 -9.37
C GLY A 30 -1.43 6.63 -9.84
N GLN A 31 -0.85 5.53 -9.34
CA GLN A 31 0.46 5.06 -9.79
C GLN A 31 0.38 4.63 -11.26
N LEU A 32 -0.61 3.81 -11.63
CA LEU A 32 -0.79 3.32 -13.00
C LEU A 32 -0.99 4.48 -13.98
N LEU A 33 -1.91 5.40 -13.68
CA LEU A 33 -2.18 6.58 -14.50
C LEU A 33 -0.93 7.45 -14.67
N SER A 34 -0.14 7.65 -13.61
CA SER A 34 1.11 8.41 -13.69
C SER A 34 2.16 7.72 -14.59
N VAL A 35 2.24 6.40 -14.56
CA VAL A 35 3.15 5.61 -15.41
C VAL A 35 2.71 5.69 -16.87
N ILE A 36 1.40 5.50 -17.14
CA ILE A 36 0.83 5.61 -18.48
C ILE A 36 1.11 7.01 -19.03
N ARG A 37 0.79 8.06 -18.27
CA ARG A 37 0.99 9.46 -18.69
C ARG A 37 2.46 9.74 -19.01
N ARG A 38 3.38 9.29 -18.15
CA ARG A 38 4.83 9.49 -18.35
C ARG A 38 5.37 8.76 -19.58
N ARG A 39 4.80 7.61 -19.95
CA ARG A 39 5.34 6.73 -21.01
C ARG A 39 4.63 6.89 -22.35
N LEU A 40 3.33 7.16 -22.33
CA LEU A 40 2.45 7.16 -23.51
C LEU A 40 1.74 8.51 -23.73
N GLY A 41 1.84 9.45 -22.79
CA GLY A 41 1.19 10.76 -22.86
C GLY A 41 -0.23 10.77 -22.29
N ASP A 42 -0.87 11.94 -22.37
CA ASP A 42 -2.18 12.18 -21.74
C ASP A 42 -3.32 11.39 -22.37
N GLY A 43 -3.36 11.21 -23.70
CA GLY A 43 -4.46 10.50 -24.37
C GLY A 43 -4.75 9.09 -23.81
N PRO A 44 -3.76 8.18 -23.78
CA PRO A 44 -3.94 6.86 -23.16
C PRO A 44 -4.19 6.91 -21.65
N ALA A 45 -3.64 7.90 -20.93
CA ALA A 45 -3.87 8.02 -19.48
C ALA A 45 -5.30 8.48 -19.17
N ASP A 46 -5.79 9.46 -19.91
CA ASP A 46 -7.10 10.08 -19.73
C ASP A 46 -8.24 9.18 -20.21
N LEU A 47 -7.93 8.10 -20.96
CA LEU A 47 -8.87 7.04 -21.27
C LEU A 47 -9.40 6.35 -20.01
N LEU A 48 -8.58 6.22 -18.96
CA LEU A 48 -8.96 5.54 -17.73
C LEU A 48 -9.40 6.58 -16.69
N ALA A 49 -10.66 6.51 -16.24
CA ALA A 49 -11.15 7.40 -15.19
C ALA A 49 -10.37 7.20 -13.88
N GLU A 50 -10.16 8.27 -13.11
CA GLU A 50 -9.51 8.19 -11.81
C GLU A 50 -10.51 7.75 -10.74
N PRO A 51 -10.32 6.58 -10.09
CA PRO A 51 -11.16 6.13 -9.01
C PRO A 51 -10.79 6.83 -7.69
N GLN A 52 -11.79 7.33 -6.97
CA GLN A 52 -11.65 7.84 -5.62
C GLN A 52 -12.62 7.12 -4.68
N LEU A 53 -12.09 6.50 -3.64
CA LEU A 53 -12.90 5.88 -2.60
C LEU A 53 -13.63 6.96 -1.80
N ARG A 54 -14.92 6.76 -1.57
CA ARG A 54 -15.72 7.66 -0.73
C ARG A 54 -15.41 7.45 0.74
N GLU A 55 -15.52 8.51 1.54
CA GLU A 55 -15.31 8.44 3.00
C GLU A 55 -16.27 7.46 3.70
N SER A 56 -17.45 7.24 3.13
CA SER A 56 -18.46 6.29 3.60
C SER A 56 -18.11 4.83 3.32
N ASP A 57 -17.01 4.55 2.60
CA ASP A 57 -16.55 3.22 2.16
C ASP A 57 -17.63 2.40 1.42
N ASP A 58 -18.66 3.08 0.91
CA ASP A 58 -19.83 2.50 0.27
C ASP A 58 -19.73 2.50 -1.27
N GLY A 59 -18.68 3.15 -1.80
CA GLY A 59 -18.52 3.31 -3.23
C GLY A 59 -17.24 4.00 -3.67
N ILE A 60 -17.08 4.03 -4.99
CA ILE A 60 -15.98 4.66 -5.72
C ILE A 60 -16.58 5.70 -6.67
N ASP A 61 -16.08 6.91 -6.57
CA ASP A 61 -16.36 7.99 -7.50
C ASP A 61 -15.32 7.95 -8.63
N TRP A 62 -15.79 7.93 -9.88
CA TRP A 62 -14.95 7.85 -11.07
C TRP A 62 -14.90 9.20 -11.78
N TYR A 63 -13.72 9.79 -11.86
CA TYR A 63 -13.51 11.12 -12.41
C TYR A 63 -12.80 11.08 -13.76
N ALA A 64 -13.23 11.91 -14.70
CA ALA A 64 -12.44 12.21 -15.89
C ALA A 64 -11.31 13.18 -15.53
N ALA A 65 -10.13 13.00 -16.13
CA ALA A 65 -9.04 13.98 -16.03
C ALA A 65 -9.39 15.33 -16.67
N ARG A 66 -10.30 15.31 -17.65
CA ARG A 66 -10.76 16.46 -18.43
C ARG A 66 -12.16 16.92 -18.02
N SER A 67 -12.37 18.23 -18.02
CA SER A 67 -13.72 18.81 -17.84
C SER A 67 -14.51 18.79 -19.16
N GLY A 68 -15.84 18.72 -19.08
CA GLY A 68 -16.69 18.84 -20.26
C GLY A 68 -18.04 18.15 -20.12
N GLU A 69 -18.82 18.18 -21.21
CA GLU A 69 -20.08 17.43 -21.30
C GLU A 69 -19.79 15.92 -21.27
N VAL A 70 -20.48 15.21 -20.38
CA VAL A 70 -20.40 13.75 -20.23
C VAL A 70 -21.61 13.13 -20.92
N ARG A 71 -21.38 12.31 -21.94
CA ARG A 71 -22.42 11.53 -22.64
C ARG A 71 -22.09 10.03 -22.58
N ARG A 72 -23.10 9.17 -22.49
CA ARG A 72 -22.86 7.72 -22.56
C ARG A 72 -22.53 7.31 -23.99
N LEU A 73 -21.67 6.31 -24.19
CA LEU A 73 -21.38 5.79 -25.52
C LEU A 73 -22.66 5.30 -26.26
N ALA A 74 -23.63 4.77 -25.50
CA ALA A 74 -24.93 4.35 -26.00
C ALA A 74 -25.83 5.50 -26.52
N GLU A 75 -25.57 6.75 -26.12
CA GLU A 75 -26.35 7.93 -26.52
C GLU A 75 -25.81 8.61 -27.79
N LEU A 76 -24.61 8.22 -28.24
CA LEU A 76 -23.97 8.78 -29.43
C LEU A 76 -24.56 8.21 -30.73
N GLY A 77 -24.43 8.97 -31.81
CA GLY A 77 -24.67 8.47 -33.17
C GLY A 77 -23.62 7.42 -33.57
N GLU A 78 -23.95 6.59 -34.57
CA GLU A 78 -23.14 5.42 -34.93
C GLU A 78 -21.70 5.78 -35.37
N ASP A 79 -21.53 6.87 -36.12
CA ASP A 79 -20.22 7.35 -36.56
C ASP A 79 -19.37 7.84 -35.36
N GLU A 80 -19.98 8.60 -34.45
CA GLU A 80 -19.32 9.10 -33.23
C GLU A 80 -18.94 7.93 -32.30
N ARG A 81 -19.84 6.96 -32.12
CA ARG A 81 -19.59 5.74 -31.35
C ARG A 81 -18.44 4.93 -31.94
N SER A 82 -18.45 4.70 -33.25
CA SER A 82 -17.40 3.97 -33.96
C SER A 82 -16.04 4.67 -33.89
N ALA A 83 -16.03 6.00 -33.96
CA ALA A 83 -14.81 6.79 -33.77
C ALA A 83 -14.28 6.68 -32.32
N ALA A 84 -15.17 6.80 -31.33
CA ALA A 84 -14.81 6.65 -29.92
C ALA A 84 -14.22 5.25 -29.64
N LEU A 85 -14.88 4.18 -30.09
CA LEU A 85 -14.41 2.81 -29.88
C LEU A 85 -13.03 2.54 -30.50
N ARG A 86 -12.77 3.05 -31.72
CA ARG A 86 -11.43 2.97 -32.33
C ARG A 86 -10.34 3.67 -31.51
N THR A 87 -10.66 4.83 -30.93
CA THR A 87 -9.75 5.53 -30.03
C THR A 87 -9.49 4.69 -28.79
N VAL A 88 -10.53 4.11 -28.19
CA VAL A 88 -10.37 3.23 -27.03
C VAL A 88 -9.47 2.02 -27.36
N GLU A 89 -9.73 1.32 -28.45
CA GLU A 89 -8.94 0.16 -28.86
C GLU A 89 -7.47 0.51 -29.07
N THR A 90 -7.21 1.62 -29.76
CA THR A 90 -5.85 2.14 -29.97
C THR A 90 -5.11 2.37 -28.64
N HIS A 91 -5.77 3.04 -27.69
CA HIS A 91 -5.16 3.37 -26.41
C HIS A 91 -5.00 2.15 -25.49
N LEU A 92 -6.00 1.25 -25.43
CA LEU A 92 -5.88 0.00 -24.67
C LEU A 92 -4.75 -0.89 -25.22
N ALA A 93 -4.59 -0.97 -26.54
CA ALA A 93 -3.48 -1.71 -27.15
C ALA A 93 -2.11 -1.12 -26.78
N ALA A 94 -2.00 0.21 -26.73
CA ALA A 94 -0.77 0.89 -26.29
C ALA A 94 -0.46 0.60 -24.82
N ILE A 95 -1.47 0.65 -23.93
CA ILE A 95 -1.31 0.34 -22.50
C ILE A 95 -0.91 -1.14 -22.31
N GLY A 96 -1.57 -2.07 -23.02
CA GLY A 96 -1.23 -3.49 -22.97
C GLY A 96 0.21 -3.77 -23.45
N THR A 97 0.64 -3.08 -24.51
CA THR A 97 2.02 -3.16 -25.00
C THR A 97 3.03 -2.67 -23.96
N LEU A 98 2.73 -1.56 -23.28
CA LEU A 98 3.55 -1.07 -22.16
C LEU A 98 3.58 -2.07 -21.01
N GLY A 99 2.44 -2.68 -20.68
CA GLY A 99 2.33 -3.74 -19.66
C GLY A 99 3.28 -4.91 -19.96
N ALA A 100 3.30 -5.39 -21.20
CA ALA A 100 4.19 -6.46 -21.64
C ALA A 100 5.67 -6.07 -21.58
N GLN A 101 6.02 -4.82 -21.95
CA GLN A 101 7.40 -4.32 -21.90
C GLN A 101 7.96 -4.23 -20.48
N LEU A 102 7.11 -4.01 -19.47
CA LEU A 102 7.53 -3.95 -18.07
C LEU A 102 7.69 -5.33 -17.42
N GLN A 103 7.31 -6.41 -18.13
CA GLN A 103 7.36 -7.79 -17.63
C GLN A 103 8.53 -8.61 -18.18
N THR A 104 9.56 -7.96 -18.72
CA THR A 104 10.75 -8.66 -19.23
C THR A 104 11.51 -9.40 -18.12
N PRO A 105 12.29 -10.45 -18.46
CA PRO A 105 13.08 -11.20 -17.49
C PRO A 105 14.08 -10.35 -16.72
N ASP A 106 14.57 -9.26 -17.29
CA ASP A 106 15.54 -8.37 -16.64
C ASP A 106 14.88 -7.23 -15.84
N ALA A 107 13.55 -7.09 -15.92
CA ALA A 107 12.81 -6.06 -15.19
C ALA A 107 12.81 -6.35 -13.68
N SER A 108 12.81 -5.27 -12.88
CA SER A 108 12.64 -5.36 -11.43
C SER A 108 11.26 -5.95 -11.09
N GLU A 109 11.15 -6.55 -9.91
CA GLU A 109 9.89 -7.14 -9.45
C GLU A 109 8.74 -6.11 -9.43
N GLU A 110 9.03 -4.87 -8.99
CA GLU A 110 8.08 -3.76 -9.01
C GLU A 110 7.62 -3.42 -10.43
N ALA A 111 8.55 -3.35 -11.40
CA ALA A 111 8.20 -3.11 -12.79
C ALA A 111 7.28 -4.22 -13.33
N ARG A 112 7.54 -5.49 -12.99
CA ARG A 112 6.66 -6.59 -13.38
C ARG A 112 5.27 -6.50 -12.73
N LEU A 113 5.18 -6.04 -11.48
CA LEU A 113 3.88 -5.81 -10.82
C LEU A 113 3.08 -4.70 -11.52
N ILE A 114 3.73 -3.59 -11.85
CA ILE A 114 3.11 -2.52 -12.63
C ILE A 114 2.67 -3.07 -13.99
N GLY A 115 3.51 -3.84 -14.67
CA GLY A 115 3.20 -4.45 -15.96
C GLY A 115 1.95 -5.33 -15.92
N ARG A 116 1.85 -6.23 -14.93
CA ARG A 116 0.63 -7.05 -14.72
C ARG A 116 -0.60 -6.21 -14.40
N SER A 117 -0.43 -5.15 -13.61
CA SER A 117 -1.53 -4.26 -13.24
C SER A 117 -2.04 -3.49 -14.46
N LEU A 118 -1.16 -3.06 -15.36
CA LEU A 118 -1.53 -2.44 -16.63
C LEU A 118 -2.28 -3.40 -17.55
N GLU A 119 -1.86 -4.67 -17.65
CA GLU A 119 -2.60 -5.69 -18.41
C GLU A 119 -4.00 -5.95 -17.83
N LEU A 120 -4.15 -6.00 -16.51
CA LEU A 120 -5.48 -6.12 -15.91
C LEU A 120 -6.33 -4.86 -16.17
N ALA A 121 -5.73 -3.67 -16.17
CA ALA A 121 -6.43 -2.41 -16.42
C ALA A 121 -6.96 -2.29 -17.85
N THR A 122 -6.41 -3.04 -18.82
CA THR A 122 -6.95 -3.07 -20.19
C THR A 122 -8.17 -3.96 -20.36
N THR A 123 -8.55 -4.70 -19.31
CA THR A 123 -9.78 -5.49 -19.31
C THR A 123 -10.98 -4.56 -19.26
N ARG A 124 -11.62 -4.35 -20.42
CA ARG A 124 -12.86 -3.58 -20.53
C ARG A 124 -14.03 -4.39 -19.94
N PRO A 125 -14.82 -3.85 -18.99
CA PRO A 125 -15.95 -4.58 -18.40
C PRO A 125 -17.12 -4.73 -19.39
N SER A 126 -17.61 -3.61 -19.94
CA SER A 126 -18.58 -3.58 -21.04
C SER A 126 -18.61 -2.17 -21.65
N ASP A 127 -19.31 -2.02 -22.78
CA ASP A 127 -19.49 -0.72 -23.45
C ASP A 127 -20.37 0.25 -22.64
N ASP A 128 -21.17 -0.24 -21.68
CA ASP A 128 -22.00 0.59 -20.79
C ASP A 128 -21.17 1.44 -19.83
N PHE A 129 -19.91 1.05 -19.60
CA PHE A 129 -18.95 1.78 -18.77
C PHE A 129 -18.03 2.70 -19.58
N VAL A 130 -18.36 2.93 -20.86
CA VAL A 130 -17.67 3.89 -21.71
C VAL A 130 -18.50 5.16 -21.84
N PHE A 131 -17.88 6.27 -21.51
CA PHE A 131 -18.43 7.61 -21.61
C PHE A 131 -17.58 8.44 -22.57
N VAL A 132 -18.15 9.49 -23.12
CA VAL A 132 -17.42 10.50 -23.89
C VAL A 132 -17.50 11.82 -23.16
N VAL A 133 -16.33 12.36 -22.82
CA VAL A 133 -16.18 13.65 -22.14
C VAL A 133 -15.55 14.61 -23.13
N ASP A 134 -16.33 15.62 -23.57
CA ASP A 134 -15.95 16.61 -24.59
C ASP A 134 -15.10 16.02 -25.75
N GLY A 135 -15.71 15.01 -26.39
CA GLY A 135 -15.20 14.35 -27.59
C GLY A 135 -14.17 13.23 -27.37
N GLN A 136 -13.70 12.99 -26.14
CA GLN A 136 -12.74 11.93 -25.84
C GLN A 136 -13.38 10.80 -25.02
N PRO A 137 -13.12 9.53 -25.35
CA PRO A 137 -13.68 8.41 -24.58
C PRO A 137 -12.97 8.24 -23.24
N VAL A 138 -13.74 7.88 -22.21
CA VAL A 138 -13.28 7.56 -20.86
C VAL A 138 -13.98 6.30 -20.37
N ILE A 139 -13.21 5.34 -19.87
CA ILE A 139 -13.68 4.10 -19.27
C ILE A 139 -13.76 4.30 -17.75
N VAL A 140 -14.91 3.97 -17.17
CA VAL A 140 -15.10 3.86 -15.72
C VAL A 140 -15.16 2.39 -15.32
N ALA A 141 -15.08 2.09 -14.02
CA ALA A 141 -15.14 0.72 -13.50
C ALA A 141 -14.10 -0.24 -14.11
N TRP A 142 -12.99 0.29 -14.66
CA TRP A 142 -11.87 -0.54 -15.08
C TRP A 142 -11.20 -1.21 -13.88
N GLY A 143 -10.55 -2.34 -14.09
CA GLY A 143 -10.01 -3.13 -12.98
C GLY A 143 -11.09 -3.88 -12.18
N TYR A 144 -12.26 -4.12 -12.77
CA TYR A 144 -13.29 -5.02 -12.26
C TYR A 144 -13.68 -6.02 -13.36
N GLU A 145 -14.08 -7.23 -12.97
CA GLU A 145 -14.65 -8.20 -13.92
C GLU A 145 -15.99 -7.70 -14.46
N ALA A 146 -16.36 -8.06 -15.69
CA ALA A 146 -17.59 -7.60 -16.36
C ALA A 146 -18.87 -7.83 -15.54
N ASP A 147 -19.00 -9.02 -14.94
CA ASP A 147 -20.15 -9.40 -14.10
C ASP A 147 -20.16 -8.61 -12.77
N ALA A 148 -18.98 -8.42 -12.17
CA ALA A 148 -18.83 -7.57 -11.00
C ALA A 148 -19.16 -6.12 -11.33
N ALA A 149 -18.71 -5.59 -12.46
CA ALA A 149 -18.99 -4.23 -12.93
C ALA A 149 -20.50 -3.99 -13.10
N GLN A 150 -21.26 -4.93 -13.66
CA GLN A 150 -22.72 -4.81 -13.74
C GLN A 150 -23.39 -4.72 -12.36
N SER A 151 -22.89 -5.46 -11.36
CA SER A 151 -23.38 -5.35 -9.97
C SER A 151 -23.04 -3.99 -9.32
N LEU A 152 -22.11 -3.22 -9.90
CA LEU A 152 -21.73 -1.90 -9.43
C LEU A 152 -22.73 -0.79 -9.77
N GLN A 153 -23.79 -1.08 -10.54
CA GLN A 153 -24.71 -0.08 -11.08
C GLN A 153 -25.41 0.79 -10.01
N THR A 154 -24.77 1.94 -9.76
CA THR A 154 -25.23 3.35 -9.75
C THR A 154 -26.25 3.84 -8.71
N PHE A 155 -25.75 4.70 -7.80
CA PHE A 155 -26.46 5.90 -7.34
C PHE A 155 -26.46 6.92 -8.48
N ALA A 156 -27.63 7.46 -8.82
CA ALA A 156 -27.86 8.34 -9.97
C ALA A 156 -26.77 9.42 -10.18
N SER A 157 -26.40 9.66 -11.45
CA SER A 157 -25.59 10.82 -11.84
C SER A 157 -26.17 12.10 -11.23
N PRO A 158 -25.36 13.01 -10.64
CA PRO A 158 -25.87 14.32 -10.31
C PRO A 158 -26.38 14.98 -11.61
N PRO A 159 -27.60 15.56 -11.61
CA PRO A 159 -28.09 16.26 -12.79
C PRO A 159 -27.13 17.40 -13.11
N VAL A 160 -26.51 17.34 -14.29
CA VAL A 160 -25.77 18.47 -14.85
C VAL A 160 -26.75 19.64 -14.93
N PRO A 161 -26.50 20.78 -14.26
CA PRO A 161 -27.34 21.96 -14.41
C PRO A 161 -27.28 22.39 -15.87
N GLN A 162 -28.38 22.24 -16.60
CA GLN A 162 -28.51 22.87 -17.91
C GLN A 162 -28.39 24.38 -17.70
N PRO A 163 -27.56 25.09 -18.49
CA PRO A 163 -27.45 26.53 -18.37
C PRO A 163 -28.77 27.18 -18.79
N GLU A 164 -29.58 27.58 -17.80
CA GLU A 164 -30.71 28.45 -18.04
C GLU A 164 -30.19 29.82 -18.50
N ARG A 165 -30.76 30.26 -19.62
CA ARG A 165 -30.53 31.56 -20.27
C ARG A 165 -30.72 32.71 -19.23
N PRO A 166 -29.86 33.74 -19.23
CA PRO A 166 -29.65 34.59 -18.06
C PRO A 166 -30.81 35.56 -17.83
N ALA A 167 -31.46 35.45 -16.67
CA ALA A 167 -32.16 36.58 -16.05
C ALA A 167 -31.23 37.18 -14.98
N ALA A 168 -30.71 38.35 -15.29
CA ALA A 168 -29.89 39.15 -14.39
C ALA A 168 -30.66 39.46 -13.10
N THR A 169 -30.14 39.01 -11.96
CA THR A 169 -30.42 39.66 -10.68
C THR A 169 -29.17 39.62 -9.83
N PHE A 170 -28.58 40.80 -9.63
CA PHE A 170 -27.49 41.00 -8.70
C PHE A 170 -28.00 40.83 -7.27
N ALA A 171 -27.37 39.94 -6.52
CA ALA A 171 -27.43 39.96 -5.05
C ALA A 171 -26.09 39.42 -4.51
N SER A 172 -25.20 40.36 -4.21
CA SER A 172 -23.93 40.15 -3.53
C SER A 172 -24.19 39.93 -2.04
N VAL A 173 -23.75 38.81 -1.48
CA VAL A 173 -23.60 38.59 -0.03
C VAL A 173 -22.33 37.76 0.20
N PRO A 174 -21.47 38.11 1.17
CA PRO A 174 -20.10 37.61 1.22
C PRO A 174 -20.05 36.16 1.70
N ALA A 175 -19.37 35.32 0.93
CA ALA A 175 -19.04 33.96 1.33
C ALA A 175 -17.95 34.01 2.42
N VAL A 176 -18.28 33.53 3.61
CA VAL A 176 -17.31 33.13 4.62
C VAL A 176 -16.46 32.01 4.01
N ALA A 177 -15.18 32.32 3.76
CA ALA A 177 -14.20 31.35 3.31
C ALA A 177 -13.87 30.39 4.45
N LEU A 178 -14.45 29.20 4.42
CA LEU A 178 -13.90 28.04 5.12
C LEU A 178 -12.76 27.49 4.25
N PRO A 179 -11.56 27.26 4.80
CA PRO A 179 -10.48 26.65 4.03
C PRO A 179 -10.86 25.19 3.76
N ALA A 180 -11.19 24.88 2.50
CA ALA A 180 -11.25 23.51 2.01
C ALA A 180 -9.84 22.92 2.14
N ARG A 181 -9.67 22.07 3.15
CA ARG A 181 -8.44 21.30 3.32
C ARG A 181 -8.34 20.34 2.14
N VAL A 182 -7.31 20.53 1.33
CA VAL A 182 -6.81 19.55 0.37
C VAL A 182 -6.59 18.24 1.13
N GLY A 183 -7.49 17.29 0.91
CA GLY A 183 -7.65 16.03 1.65
C GLY A 183 -6.60 14.98 1.31
N TRP A 184 -5.33 15.37 1.24
CA TRP A 184 -4.19 14.45 1.00
C TRP A 184 -3.10 14.55 2.09
N VAL A 185 -3.43 15.18 3.22
CA VAL A 185 -2.46 15.56 4.26
C VAL A 185 -2.72 14.97 5.66
N PRO A 186 -3.63 14.01 5.94
CA PRO A 186 -3.73 13.49 7.31
C PRO A 186 -2.48 12.66 7.69
N TRP A 187 -1.96 11.83 6.80
CA TRP A 187 -0.72 11.07 7.09
C TRP A 187 0.53 11.94 7.08
N LEU A 188 0.64 12.92 6.16
CA LEU A 188 1.76 13.85 6.13
C LEU A 188 1.76 14.80 7.35
N SER A 189 0.57 15.24 7.80
CA SER A 189 0.47 16.02 9.04
C SER A 189 0.78 15.16 10.27
N ALA A 190 0.31 13.92 10.34
CA ALA A 190 0.69 12.99 11.42
C ALA A 190 2.21 12.72 11.44
N LEU A 191 2.83 12.53 10.27
CA LEU A 191 4.28 12.38 10.13
C LEU A 191 5.02 13.65 10.57
N LEU A 192 4.55 14.82 10.16
CA LEU A 192 5.13 16.12 10.53
C LEU A 192 4.98 16.40 12.03
N PHE A 193 3.83 16.08 12.62
CA PHE A 193 3.60 16.19 14.06
C PHE A 193 4.47 15.20 14.84
N GLY A 194 4.62 13.97 14.35
CA GLY A 194 5.52 12.98 14.94
C GLY A 194 6.99 13.43 14.88
N LEU A 195 7.44 13.95 13.74
CA LEU A 195 8.78 14.51 13.58
C LEU A 195 9.01 15.74 14.48
N LEU A 196 8.02 16.64 14.57
CA LEU A 196 8.08 17.80 15.45
C LEU A 196 8.13 17.41 16.92
N LEU A 197 7.34 16.40 17.33
CA LEU A 197 7.36 15.86 18.69
C LEU A 197 8.72 15.21 19.00
N LEU A 198 9.27 14.42 18.08
CA LEU A 198 10.59 13.83 18.21
C LEU A 198 11.67 14.92 18.34
N LEU A 199 11.62 15.96 17.51
CA LEU A 199 12.54 17.09 17.58
C LEU A 199 12.41 17.82 18.92
N LEU A 200 11.19 18.04 19.41
CA LEU A 200 10.92 18.66 20.71
C LEU A 200 11.49 17.81 21.84
N LEU A 201 11.35 16.48 21.80
CA LEU A 201 11.93 15.56 22.78
C LEU A 201 13.46 15.56 22.74
N LEU A 202 14.07 15.62 21.54
CA LEU A 202 15.52 15.73 21.38
C LEU A 202 16.04 17.06 21.93
N ILE A 203 15.35 18.17 21.61
CA ILE A 203 15.67 19.49 22.13
C ILE A 203 15.48 19.53 23.65
N ALA A 204 14.37 19.01 24.18
CA ALA A 204 14.12 18.93 25.62
C ALA A 204 15.18 18.06 26.32
N SER A 205 15.57 16.92 25.73
CA SER A 205 16.67 16.09 26.23
C SER A 205 18.00 16.85 26.18
N TRP A 206 18.26 17.63 25.14
CA TRP A 206 19.47 18.43 24.99
C TRP A 206 19.51 19.58 26.00
N LEU A 207 18.39 20.29 26.20
CA LEU A 207 18.22 21.30 27.25
C LEU A 207 18.32 20.68 28.64
N LEU A 208 17.73 19.51 28.90
CA LEU A 208 17.90 18.81 30.18
C LEU A 208 19.37 18.44 30.40
N ARG A 209 20.11 18.01 29.37
CA ARG A 209 21.56 17.78 29.47
C ARG A 209 22.38 19.06 29.63
N ALA A 210 21.89 20.20 29.15
CA ALA A 210 22.55 21.49 29.32
C ALA A 210 22.21 22.15 30.66
N CYS A 211 21.01 21.89 31.20
CA CYS A 211 20.50 22.45 32.46
C CYS A 211 20.76 21.54 33.67
N VAL A 212 20.98 20.24 33.46
CA VAL A 212 21.57 19.34 34.46
C VAL A 212 23.05 19.27 34.13
N PRO A 213 23.93 19.98 34.86
CA PRO A 213 25.33 19.55 34.91
C PRO A 213 25.29 18.12 35.41
N VAL A 214 25.44 17.16 34.49
CA VAL A 214 25.69 15.78 34.85
C VAL A 214 27.09 15.80 35.45
N ASP A 215 27.15 16.06 36.75
CA ASP A 215 28.35 15.78 37.52
C ASP A 215 28.62 14.28 37.31
N PRO A 216 29.75 13.90 36.68
CA PRO A 216 30.13 12.49 36.48
C PRO A 216 30.44 11.78 37.81
N THR A 217 30.16 12.43 38.93
CA THR A 217 30.42 12.01 40.31
C THR A 217 29.13 11.69 41.06
N LEU A 218 28.05 11.30 40.35
CA LEU A 218 27.13 10.31 40.89
C LEU A 218 27.93 9.03 41.14
N ASN A 219 28.64 9.06 42.26
CA ASN A 219 29.00 7.93 43.07
C ASN A 219 27.74 7.10 43.14
N VAL A 220 27.67 6.10 42.26
CA VAL A 220 27.14 4.81 42.66
C VAL A 220 27.77 4.61 44.03
N ALA A 221 26.98 4.80 45.08
CA ALA A 221 27.30 4.34 46.41
C ALA A 221 27.35 2.81 46.29
N THR A 222 28.41 2.35 45.64
CA THR A 222 29.09 1.12 45.92
C THR A 222 29.39 1.29 47.40
N LEU A 223 28.53 0.75 48.24
CA LEU A 223 28.91 0.40 49.59
C LEU A 223 30.15 -0.47 49.41
N GLU A 224 31.34 0.15 49.47
CA GLU A 224 32.57 -0.55 49.76
C GLU A 224 32.39 -1.14 51.15
N THR A 225 31.75 -2.30 51.19
CA THR A 225 32.04 -3.28 52.22
C THR A 225 33.50 -3.65 51.98
N PRO A 226 34.39 -3.48 52.98
CA PRO A 226 35.76 -3.96 52.89
C PRO A 226 35.73 -5.42 52.46
N ALA A 227 36.57 -5.77 51.48
CA ALA A 227 36.63 -7.11 50.90
C ALA A 227 36.52 -8.21 51.98
N PRO A 228 35.47 -9.05 51.98
CA PRO A 228 35.51 -10.25 52.79
C PRO A 228 36.71 -11.11 52.34
N PRO A 229 37.43 -11.76 53.26
CA PRO A 229 38.56 -12.61 52.92
C PRO A 229 38.14 -13.62 51.85
N ALA A 230 39.03 -13.85 50.88
CA ALA A 230 38.80 -14.72 49.75
C ALA A 230 38.12 -16.04 50.18
N PRO A 231 37.01 -16.44 49.54
CA PRO A 231 36.41 -17.75 49.77
C PRO A 231 37.48 -18.83 49.55
N GLU A 232 37.59 -19.78 50.47
CA GLU A 232 38.46 -20.95 50.29
C GLU A 232 38.17 -21.60 48.93
N ALA A 233 39.23 -21.93 48.19
CA ALA A 233 39.12 -22.60 46.91
C ALA A 233 38.24 -23.86 47.06
N PRO A 234 37.26 -24.09 46.17
CA PRO A 234 36.44 -25.30 46.21
C PRO A 234 37.33 -26.55 46.30
N PRO A 235 36.98 -27.54 47.15
CA PRO A 235 37.79 -28.74 47.29
C PRO A 235 37.94 -29.41 45.93
N ASP A 236 39.18 -29.72 45.57
CA ASP A 236 39.52 -30.36 44.30
C ASP A 236 38.74 -31.68 44.17
N PRO A 237 37.88 -31.86 43.15
CA PRO A 237 37.09 -33.08 42.97
C PRO A 237 37.89 -34.22 42.35
N THR A 238 39.14 -34.00 41.91
CA THR A 238 39.99 -35.03 41.31
C THR A 238 40.21 -36.29 42.16
N PRO A 239 40.37 -36.28 43.50
CA PRO A 239 40.46 -37.51 44.28
C PRO A 239 39.19 -38.37 44.23
N LEU A 240 38.00 -37.75 44.26
CA LEU A 240 36.73 -38.48 44.18
C LEU A 240 36.54 -39.09 42.79
N LEU A 241 36.90 -38.35 41.74
CA LEU A 241 36.86 -38.85 40.37
C LEU A 241 37.83 -40.02 40.17
N LYS A 242 39.04 -39.95 40.75
CA LYS A 242 39.99 -41.07 40.72
C LYS A 242 39.46 -42.31 41.44
N ALA A 243 38.89 -42.14 42.64
CA ALA A 243 38.28 -43.24 43.37
C ALA A 243 37.15 -43.91 42.56
N SER A 244 36.25 -43.13 41.95
CA SER A 244 35.17 -43.67 41.13
C SER A 244 35.66 -44.41 39.88
N LEU A 245 36.79 -43.98 39.30
CA LEU A 245 37.38 -44.62 38.13
C LEU A 245 38.04 -45.96 38.48
N ASP A 246 38.68 -46.02 39.64
CA ASP A 246 39.33 -47.24 40.12
C ASP A 246 38.27 -48.30 40.53
N GLU A 247 37.18 -47.88 41.17
CA GLU A 247 36.03 -48.77 41.47
C GLU A 247 35.41 -49.34 40.19
N ALA A 248 35.15 -48.50 39.18
CA ALA A 248 34.63 -48.95 37.89
C ALA A 248 35.57 -49.93 37.15
N ARG A 249 36.90 -49.78 37.32
CA ARG A 249 37.88 -50.72 36.74
C ARG A 249 37.90 -52.06 37.45
N ASP A 250 37.69 -52.08 38.76
CA ASP A 250 37.69 -53.32 39.52
C ASP A 250 36.41 -54.12 39.28
N ASP A 251 35.27 -53.44 39.12
CA ASP A 251 34.01 -54.06 38.68
C ASP A 251 34.14 -54.69 37.28
N ASP A 252 34.76 -54.00 36.32
CA ASP A 252 35.02 -54.55 34.98
C ASP A 252 35.88 -55.82 35.04
N LYS A 253 36.93 -55.84 35.86
CA LYS A 253 37.75 -57.05 36.06
C LYS A 253 36.94 -58.17 36.67
N ARG A 254 36.12 -57.88 37.69
CA ARG A 254 35.28 -58.88 38.35
C ARG A 254 34.29 -59.49 37.38
N LEU A 255 33.59 -58.67 36.59
CA LEU A 255 32.63 -59.13 35.58
C LEU A 255 33.32 -59.99 34.52
N LYS A 256 34.52 -59.62 34.08
CA LYS A 256 35.31 -60.46 33.15
C LYS A 256 35.67 -61.81 33.75
N ILE A 257 36.01 -61.87 35.03
CA ILE A 257 36.28 -63.13 35.73
C ILE A 257 34.99 -63.98 35.84
N GLU A 258 33.87 -63.36 36.21
CA GLU A 258 32.57 -64.06 36.28
C GLU A 258 32.14 -64.59 34.90
N ILE A 259 32.32 -63.82 33.82
CA ILE A 259 32.06 -64.26 32.44
C ILE A 259 32.98 -65.42 32.05
N ALA A 260 34.28 -65.33 32.35
CA ALA A 260 35.22 -66.40 32.05
C ALA A 260 34.90 -67.69 32.82
N ALA A 261 34.46 -67.58 34.08
CA ALA A 261 34.02 -68.73 34.87
C ALA A 261 32.75 -69.38 34.29
N LEU A 262 31.75 -68.57 33.90
CA LEU A 262 30.52 -69.07 33.27
C LEU A 262 30.78 -69.72 31.89
N GLN A 263 31.76 -69.23 31.13
CA GLN A 263 32.17 -69.85 29.87
C GLN A 263 32.90 -71.18 30.06
N ALA A 264 33.53 -71.41 31.21
CA ALA A 264 34.24 -72.67 31.51
C ALA A 264 33.31 -73.79 32.01
N ASP A 265 32.13 -73.44 32.53
CA ASP A 265 31.11 -74.37 33.05
C ASP A 265 30.12 -74.87 31.96
N LEU A 266 30.29 -74.44 30.70
CA LEU A 266 29.45 -74.73 29.53
C LEU A 266 30.13 -75.72 28.58
#